data_AF-A0A7W9SU86-F1
#
_entry.id   AF-A0A7W9SU86-F1
#
_cell.length_a   1.000
_cell.length_b   1.000
_cell.length_c   1.000
_cell.angle_alpha   90.00
_cell.angle_beta   90.00
_cell.angle_gamma   90.00
#
_symmetry.space_group_name_H-M   'P 1'
#
loop_
_entity.id
_entity.type
_entity.pdbx_description
1 polymer ?
#
loop_
_entity_poly.entity_id
_entity_poly.type
_entity_poly.pdbx_seq_one_letter_code
_entity_poly.pdbx_strand_id
1 'polypeptide(L)'
;MKFFRQWGGVIASLILAGCGWLFSIGDWHLFGLMLMGVGLAFAAWQAWQVKKDIGDPYDLNKLWDSPLPEDIQPEAADYEPDQAYCHRCNHIVPAEFARCPDCGERVR
;
A
#
# COMPACT_ATOMS: atom_id res chain seq x y z
N MET A 1 5.58 -2.07 9.35
CA MET A 1 4.57 -3.13 9.66
C MET A 1 3.24 -3.00 8.89
N LYS A 2 2.92 -1.86 8.27
CA LYS A 2 1.66 -1.68 7.51
C LYS A 2 1.61 -2.44 6.18
N PHE A 3 2.76 -2.68 5.53
CA PHE A 3 2.85 -3.45 4.29
C PHE A 3 2.28 -4.87 4.42
N PHE A 4 2.60 -5.57 5.51
CA PHE A 4 2.06 -6.91 5.79
C PHE A 4 0.55 -6.88 6.09
N ARG A 5 0.04 -5.78 6.64
CA ARG A 5 -1.39 -5.56 6.89
C ARG A 5 -2.17 -5.22 5.62
N GLN A 6 -1.58 -4.45 4.72
CA GLN A 6 -2.18 -4.05 3.44
C GLN A 6 -2.17 -5.19 2.42
N TRP A 7 -1.06 -5.94 2.34
CA TRP A 7 -0.89 -7.01 1.36
C TRP A 7 -1.24 -8.40 1.89
N GLY A 8 -1.39 -8.56 3.22
CA GLY A 8 -1.72 -9.84 3.84
C GLY A 8 -3.04 -10.42 3.34
N GLY A 9 -4.04 -9.57 3.10
CA GLY A 9 -5.31 -10.00 2.50
C GLY A 9 -5.16 -10.50 1.06
N VAL A 10 -4.33 -9.82 0.25
CA VAL A 10 -4.06 -10.21 -1.14
C VAL A 10 -3.34 -11.55 -1.19
N ILE A 11 -2.33 -11.74 -0.33
CA ILE A 11 -1.58 -13.00 -0.22
C ILE A 11 -2.51 -14.14 0.20
N ALA A 12 -3.37 -13.93 1.20
CA ALA A 12 -4.34 -14.94 1.64
C ALA A 12 -5.32 -15.34 0.52
N SER A 13 -5.79 -14.36 -0.27
CA SER A 13 -6.68 -14.63 -1.41
C SER A 13 -6.00 -15.40 -2.56
N LEU A 14 -4.71 -15.15 -2.79
CA LEU A 14 -3.91 -15.91 -3.76
C LEU A 14 -3.66 -17.35 -3.30
N ILE A 15 -3.45 -17.57 -2.00
CA ILE A 15 -3.34 -18.92 -1.42
C ILE A 15 -4.67 -19.68 -1.61
N LEU A 16 -5.80 -19.03 -1.35
CA LEU A 16 -7.13 -19.61 -1.60
C LEU A 16 -7.34 -19.96 -3.08
N ALA A 17 -6.94 -19.08 -4.00
CA ALA A 17 -7.01 -19.36 -5.43
C ALA A 17 -6.11 -20.55 -5.83
N GLY A 18 -4.91 -20.65 -5.24
CA GLY A 18 -4.00 -21.79 -5.43
C GLY A 18 -4.57 -23.10 -4.90
N CYS A 19 -5.23 -23.08 -3.73
CA CYS A 19 -5.98 -24.24 -3.23
C CYS A 19 -7.12 -24.63 -4.19
N GLY A 20 -7.85 -23.64 -4.74
CA GLY A 20 -8.90 -23.87 -5.73
C GLY A 20 -8.40 -24.58 -6.99
N TRP A 21 -7.20 -24.23 -7.48
CA TRP A 21 -6.55 -24.94 -8.59
C TRP A 21 -6.31 -26.42 -8.23
N LEU A 22 -5.77 -26.72 -7.06
CA LEU A 22 -5.51 -28.12 -6.67
C LEU A 22 -6.79 -28.97 -6.67
N PHE A 23 -7.92 -28.39 -6.26
CA PHE A 23 -9.23 -29.05 -6.32
C PHE A 23 -9.83 -29.13 -7.73
N SER A 24 -9.34 -28.34 -8.69
CA SER A 24 -9.86 -28.32 -10.07
C SER A 24 -9.43 -29.54 -10.90
N ILE A 25 -8.50 -30.35 -10.41
CA ILE A 25 -7.93 -31.51 -11.12
C ILE A 25 -8.76 -32.79 -10.88
N GLY A 26 -9.66 -32.80 -9.90
CA GLY A 26 -10.50 -33.96 -9.57
C GLY A 26 -11.96 -33.85 -10.03
N ASP A 27 -12.80 -34.80 -9.61
CA ASP A 27 -14.24 -34.84 -9.94
C ASP A 27 -15.00 -33.58 -9.50
N TRP A 28 -14.45 -32.85 -8.52
CA TRP A 28 -14.99 -31.61 -7.97
C TRP A 28 -14.53 -30.34 -8.71
N HIS A 29 -14.18 -30.47 -9.99
CA HIS A 29 -13.63 -29.40 -10.83
C HIS A 29 -14.47 -28.10 -10.84
N LEU A 30 -15.80 -28.20 -10.87
CA LEU A 30 -16.69 -27.04 -10.80
C LEU A 30 -16.55 -26.26 -9.48
N PHE A 31 -16.39 -26.98 -8.37
CA PHE A 31 -16.19 -26.37 -7.06
C PHE A 31 -14.81 -25.69 -6.99
N GLY A 32 -13.77 -26.34 -7.51
CA GLY A 32 -12.42 -25.77 -7.63
C GLY A 32 -12.40 -24.48 -8.47
N LEU A 33 -13.08 -24.47 -9.62
CA LEU A 33 -13.20 -23.29 -10.48
C LEU A 33 -13.95 -22.13 -9.80
N MET A 34 -15.03 -22.40 -9.07
CA MET A 34 -15.71 -21.35 -8.29
C MET A 34 -14.79 -20.76 -7.23
N LEU A 35 -14.08 -21.61 -6.49
CA LEU A 35 -13.21 -21.18 -5.39
C LEU A 35 -12.03 -20.35 -5.92
N MET A 36 -11.47 -20.76 -7.06
CA MET A 36 -10.43 -20.01 -7.77
C MET A 36 -10.95 -18.65 -8.27
N GLY A 37 -12.14 -18.62 -8.87
CA GLY A 37 -12.76 -17.38 -9.36
C GLY A 37 -13.02 -16.38 -8.23
N VAL A 38 -13.55 -16.84 -7.10
CA VAL A 38 -13.79 -16.01 -5.92
C VAL A 38 -12.47 -15.48 -5.34
N GLY A 39 -11.45 -16.32 -5.21
CA GLY A 39 -10.12 -15.91 -4.73
C GLY A 39 -9.49 -14.82 -5.59
N LEU A 40 -9.53 -14.98 -6.92
CA LEU A 40 -9.03 -13.98 -7.87
C LEU A 40 -9.82 -12.68 -7.84
N ALA A 41 -11.16 -12.75 -7.73
CA ALA A 41 -12.00 -11.56 -7.63
C ALA A 41 -11.69 -10.76 -6.36
N PHE A 42 -11.50 -11.44 -5.22
CA PHE A 42 -11.10 -10.81 -3.97
C PHE A 42 -9.70 -10.18 -4.05
N ALA A 43 -8.74 -10.88 -4.66
CA ALA A 43 -7.40 -10.35 -4.88
C ALA A 43 -7.43 -9.07 -5.71
N ALA A 44 -8.17 -9.08 -6.83
CA ALA A 44 -8.33 -7.93 -7.71
C ALA A 44 -9.02 -6.75 -7.01
N TRP A 45 -10.07 -7.03 -6.23
CA TRP A 45 -10.78 -5.99 -5.49
C TRP A 45 -9.90 -5.33 -4.43
N GLN A 46 -9.15 -6.12 -3.64
CA GLN A 46 -8.23 -5.56 -2.65
C GLN A 46 -7.09 -4.77 -3.30
N ALA A 47 -6.52 -5.26 -4.41
CA ALA A 47 -5.52 -4.52 -5.16
C ALA A 47 -6.07 -3.17 -5.68
N TRP A 48 -7.34 -3.14 -6.11
CA TRP A 48 -7.99 -1.90 -6.53
C TRP A 48 -8.23 -0.93 -5.38
N GLN A 49 -8.63 -1.41 -4.20
CA GLN A 49 -8.77 -0.57 -3.01
C GLN A 49 -7.44 0.04 -2.60
N VAL A 50 -6.37 -0.76 -2.54
CA VAL A 50 -5.01 -0.26 -2.28
C VAL A 50 -4.62 0.80 -3.31
N LYS A 51 -4.96 0.61 -4.59
CA LYS A 51 -4.69 1.61 -5.63
C LYS A 51 -5.48 2.91 -5.42
N LYS A 52 -6.73 2.84 -4.96
CA LYS A 52 -7.55 4.03 -4.66
C LYS A 52 -7.07 4.78 -3.43
N ASP A 53 -6.61 4.07 -2.42
CA ASP A 53 -6.10 4.66 -1.18
C ASP A 53 -4.73 5.34 -1.38
N ILE A 54 -3.99 4.98 -2.43
CA ILE A 54 -2.83 5.74 -2.90
C ILE A 54 -3.37 7.02 -3.55
N GLY A 55 -3.64 8.02 -2.71
CA GLY A 55 -3.94 9.37 -3.18
C GLY A 55 -2.81 9.88 -4.09
N ASP A 56 -3.18 10.65 -5.11
CA ASP A 56 -2.21 11.20 -6.06
C ASP A 56 -1.21 12.10 -5.29
N PRO A 57 0.09 11.72 -5.25
CA PRO A 57 1.10 12.48 -4.52
C PRO A 57 1.37 13.85 -5.14
N TYR A 58 0.89 14.09 -6.37
CA TYR A 58 1.00 15.36 -7.07
C TYR A 58 -0.34 16.09 -7.21
N ASP A 59 -1.35 15.74 -6.40
CA ASP A 59 -2.61 16.47 -6.38
C ASP A 59 -2.43 17.88 -5.79
N LEU A 60 -2.10 18.83 -6.68
CA LEU A 60 -1.90 20.23 -6.33
C LEU A 60 -3.17 20.88 -5.76
N ASN A 61 -4.35 20.31 -5.97
CA ASN A 61 -5.59 20.86 -5.38
C ASN A 61 -5.58 20.71 -3.85
N LYS A 62 -4.97 19.65 -3.31
CA LYS A 62 -4.82 19.49 -1.85
C LYS A 62 -4.03 20.60 -1.18
N LEU A 63 -3.11 21.26 -1.89
CA LEU A 63 -2.34 22.40 -1.35
C LEU A 63 -3.22 23.59 -1.01
N TRP A 64 -4.38 23.70 -1.66
CA TRP A 64 -5.33 24.80 -1.47
C TRP A 64 -6.47 24.44 -0.51
N ASP A 65 -6.73 23.14 -0.31
CA ASP A 65 -7.78 22.64 0.59
C ASP A 65 -7.33 22.50 2.05
N SER A 66 -6.03 22.37 2.30
CA SER A 66 -5.49 22.39 3.66
C SER A 66 -5.30 23.83 4.12
N PRO A 67 -6.04 24.34 5.12
CA PRO A 67 -5.68 25.61 5.76
C PRO A 67 -4.25 25.47 6.26
N LEU A 68 -3.40 26.43 5.88
CA LEU A 68 -2.04 26.52 6.41
C LEU A 68 -2.13 26.43 7.93
N PRO A 69 -1.45 25.47 8.59
CA PRO A 69 -1.46 25.43 10.05
C PRO A 69 -1.03 26.80 10.57
N GLU A 70 -1.83 27.40 11.44
CA GLU A 70 -1.62 28.77 11.96
C GLU A 70 -0.30 28.89 12.77
N ASP A 71 0.36 27.77 13.07
CA ASP A 71 1.56 27.64 13.90
C ASP A 71 2.87 27.39 13.12
N ILE A 72 2.99 27.79 11.86
CA ILE A 72 4.34 27.84 11.22
C ILE A 72 5.06 29.11 11.68
N GLN A 73 5.41 29.18 12.97
CA GLN A 73 6.58 29.97 13.34
C GLN A 73 7.79 29.21 12.79
N PRO A 74 8.68 29.86 12.03
CA PRO A 74 9.95 29.27 11.67
C PRO A 74 10.80 29.24 12.94
N GLU A 75 10.53 28.31 13.86
CA GLU A 75 11.61 27.75 14.65
C GLU A 75 12.60 27.22 13.62
N ALA A 76 13.82 27.76 13.65
CA ALA A 76 14.93 27.25 12.90
C ALA A 76 15.15 25.80 13.36
N ALA A 77 14.35 24.89 12.82
CA ALA A 77 14.43 23.48 13.07
C ALA A 77 15.78 23.08 12.51
N ASP A 78 16.67 22.72 13.42
CA ASP A 78 17.91 22.03 13.13
C ASP A 78 17.62 21.02 12.02
N TYR A 79 18.07 21.35 10.81
CA TYR A 79 17.97 20.48 9.65
C TYR A 79 18.96 19.35 9.92
N GLU A 80 18.54 18.37 10.73
CA GLU A 80 19.34 17.18 10.96
C GLU A 80 19.53 16.53 9.59
N PRO A 81 20.78 16.35 9.12
CA PRO A 81 21.08 15.84 7.79
C PRO A 81 20.63 14.39 7.57
N ASP A 82 20.02 13.79 8.59
CA ASP A 82 19.69 12.38 8.69
C ASP A 82 18.18 12.09 8.51
N GLN A 83 17.43 13.01 7.89
CA GLN A 83 16.00 12.83 7.60
C GLN A 83 15.75 12.80 6.09
N ALA A 84 15.09 11.75 5.60
CA ALA A 84 14.72 11.59 4.20
C ALA A 84 13.18 11.62 4.04
N TYR A 85 12.68 12.30 3.02
CA TYR A 85 11.23 12.44 2.83
C TYR A 85 10.68 11.34 1.92
N CYS A 86 9.61 10.66 2.35
CA CYS A 86 8.91 9.70 1.50
C CYS A 86 7.73 10.36 0.80
N HIS A 87 7.92 10.77 -0.45
CA HIS A 87 6.85 11.33 -1.30
C HIS A 87 5.65 10.39 -1.50
N ARG A 88 5.87 9.07 -1.41
CA ARG A 88 4.80 8.08 -1.60
C ARG A 88 3.91 7.92 -0.37
N CYS A 89 4.44 8.14 0.84
CA CYS A 89 3.69 8.02 2.09
C CYS A 89 3.39 9.36 2.77
N ASN A 90 3.89 10.45 2.19
CA ASN A 90 3.76 11.83 2.68
C ASN A 90 4.18 12.01 4.15
N HIS A 91 5.31 11.42 4.53
CA HIS A 91 5.91 11.61 5.85
C HIS A 91 7.45 11.50 5.80
N ILE A 92 8.09 12.04 6.84
CA ILE A 92 9.54 12.02 7.04
C ILE A 92 9.95 10.67 7.64
N VAL A 93 10.97 10.04 7.05
CA VAL A 93 11.58 8.81 7.57
C VAL A 93 13.06 9.02 7.89
N PRO A 94 13.64 8.20 8.79
CA PRO A 94 15.08 8.27 9.05
C PRO A 94 15.90 7.99 7.79
N ALA A 95 16.94 8.78 7.51
CA ALA A 95 17.78 8.66 6.32
C ALA A 95 18.67 7.40 6.31
N GLU A 96 18.79 6.72 7.45
CA GLU A 96 19.39 5.37 7.52
C GLU A 96 18.69 4.36 6.60
N PHE A 97 17.43 4.61 6.25
CA PHE A 97 16.68 3.76 5.34
C PHE A 97 16.82 4.25 3.89
N ALA A 98 17.52 3.50 3.03
CA ALA A 98 17.57 3.75 1.58
C ALA A 98 16.19 3.61 0.89
N ARG A 99 15.21 3.02 1.57
CA ARG A 99 13.83 2.83 1.11
C ARG A 99 12.87 3.06 2.26
N CYS A 100 11.75 3.73 2.01
CA CYS A 100 10.74 3.97 3.03
C CYS A 100 10.24 2.64 3.64
N PRO A 101 10.27 2.47 4.98
CA PRO A 101 9.86 1.24 5.65
C PRO A 101 8.36 0.93 5.52
N ASP A 102 7.56 1.92 5.09
CA ASP A 102 6.12 1.77 4.93
C ASP A 102 5.71 1.36 3.51
N CYS A 103 6.28 1.97 2.47
CA CYS A 103 5.91 1.66 1.08
C CYS A 103 6.99 0.93 0.28
N GLY A 104 8.21 0.80 0.79
CA GLY A 104 9.34 0.16 0.10
C GLY A 104 9.92 0.95 -1.07
N GLU A 105 9.42 2.17 -1.33
CA GLU A 105 9.92 3.06 -2.38
C GLU A 105 11.24 3.71 -1.96
N ARG A 106 12.11 4.04 -2.92
CA ARG A 106 13.32 4.81 -2.61
C ARG A 106 12.93 6.18 -2.06
N VAL A 107 13.53 6.54 -0.94
CA VAL A 107 13.43 7.90 -0.39
C VAL A 107 14.47 8.77 -1.06
N ARG A 108 14.08 10.00 -1.39
CA ARG A 108 14.89 11.00 -2.09
C ARG A 108 14.68 12.35 -1.47
#